data_AF-A0A496BA58-F1
#
_entry.id   AF-A0A496BA58-F1
#
_cell.length_a   1.000
_cell.length_b   1.000
_cell.length_c   1.000
_cell.angle_alpha   90.00
_cell.angle_beta   90.00
_cell.angle_gamma   90.00
#
_symmetry.space_group_name_H-M   'P 1'
#
loop_
_entity.id
_entity.type
_entity.pdbx_description
1 polymer ?
#
loop_
_entity_poly.entity_id
_entity_poly.type
_entity_poly.pdbx_seq_one_letter_code
_entity_poly.pdbx_strand_id
1 'polypeptide(L)'
;VRGEVDLTVGGKSDDLHGSPVPIRGCVRLIHDGYYEETEPRHGGGRYQDQGITAVVELEGKSLIVLTSKRQVPFSLHQLFSLGIDPRQMKHIVVKAAIAYRAAYEPIAGKIIEVDTPGLTAVNPLHFTYQSVRRPIFPLDSM
;
A
#
# COMPACT_ATOMS: atom_id res chain seq x y z
N VAL A 1 3.64 -23.57 2.05
CA VAL A 1 3.08 -23.39 0.69
C VAL A 1 4.23 -23.01 -0.23
N ARG A 2 4.32 -23.60 -1.43
CA ARG A 2 5.33 -23.28 -2.49
C ARG A 2 4.74 -23.54 -3.88
N GLY A 3 3.53 -23.05 -4.13
CA GLY A 3 2.86 -23.19 -5.43
C GLY A 3 3.24 -22.05 -6.37
N GLU A 4 3.48 -22.35 -7.64
CA GLU A 4 3.55 -21.33 -8.69
C GLU A 4 2.16 -20.76 -8.97
N VAL A 5 2.11 -19.47 -9.27
CA VAL A 5 0.88 -18.75 -9.61
C VAL A 5 1.12 -17.82 -10.80
N ASP A 6 0.09 -17.70 -11.63
CA ASP A 6 -0.03 -16.73 -12.71
C ASP A 6 -1.38 -16.02 -12.52
N LEU A 7 -1.35 -14.74 -12.18
CA LEU A 7 -2.50 -14.00 -11.63
C LEU A 7 -2.54 -12.58 -12.18
N THR A 8 -3.73 -11.97 -12.17
CA THR A 8 -3.91 -10.52 -12.32
C THR A 8 -4.29 -9.87 -11.00
N VAL A 9 -3.54 -8.85 -10.58
CA VAL A 9 -3.65 -8.22 -9.25
C VAL A 9 -3.84 -6.71 -9.33
N GLY A 10 -4.51 -6.14 -8.31
CA GLY A 10 -4.83 -4.71 -8.25
C GLY A 10 -5.88 -4.28 -9.29
N GLY A 11 -6.32 -3.01 -9.21
CA GLY A 11 -7.16 -2.38 -10.25
C GLY A 11 -8.54 -3.00 -10.48
N LYS A 12 -9.15 -3.64 -9.48
CA LYS A 12 -10.45 -4.34 -9.60
C LYS A 12 -11.66 -3.58 -9.04
N SER A 13 -11.44 -2.42 -8.43
CA SER A 13 -12.51 -1.65 -7.75
C SER A 13 -13.13 -0.57 -8.64
N ASP A 14 -12.30 0.07 -9.46
CA ASP A 14 -12.63 1.17 -10.38
C ASP A 14 -11.52 1.27 -11.45
N ASP A 15 -11.61 2.25 -12.34
CA ASP A 15 -10.67 2.53 -13.43
C ASP A 15 -9.67 3.68 -13.12
N LEU A 16 -9.70 4.25 -11.92
CA LEU A 16 -8.86 5.39 -11.53
C LEU A 16 -7.43 4.96 -11.16
N HIS A 17 -7.24 3.71 -10.79
CA HIS A 17 -5.97 3.19 -10.26
C HIS A 17 -5.08 2.49 -11.31
N GLY A 18 -5.52 2.46 -12.57
CA GLY A 18 -4.90 1.71 -13.66
C GLY A 18 -5.45 0.29 -13.81
N SER A 19 -5.10 -0.37 -14.92
CA SER A 19 -5.55 -1.74 -15.20
C SER A 19 -4.90 -2.76 -14.26
N PRO A 20 -5.58 -3.89 -13.96
CA PRO A 20 -4.97 -5.01 -13.25
C PRO A 20 -3.64 -5.44 -13.87
N VAL A 21 -2.66 -5.73 -13.03
CA VAL A 21 -1.30 -6.07 -13.46
C VAL A 21 -1.12 -7.59 -13.45
N PRO A 22 -0.69 -8.22 -14.57
CA PRO A 22 -0.33 -9.64 -14.57
C PRO A 22 0.96 -9.86 -13.78
N ILE A 23 0.98 -10.89 -12.95
CA ILE A 23 2.13 -11.29 -12.15
C ILE A 23 2.31 -12.81 -12.25
N ARG A 24 3.57 -13.25 -12.24
CA ARG A 24 3.93 -14.66 -12.14
C ARG A 24 4.99 -14.85 -11.06
N GLY A 25 4.80 -15.84 -10.19
CA GLY A 25 5.69 -16.06 -9.06
C GLY A 25 5.34 -17.28 -8.23
N CYS A 26 5.95 -17.38 -7.05
CA CYS A 26 5.73 -18.47 -6.10
C CYS A 26 5.10 -17.95 -4.81
N VAL A 27 4.07 -18.64 -4.32
CA VAL A 27 3.47 -18.33 -3.01
C VAL A 27 4.44 -18.76 -1.91
N ARG A 28 5.02 -17.77 -1.22
CA ARG A 28 5.97 -17.95 -0.12
C ARG A 28 5.28 -18.22 1.21
N LEU A 29 4.16 -17.53 1.44
CA LEU A 29 3.42 -17.56 2.71
C LEU A 29 1.92 -17.36 2.44
N ILE A 30 1.09 -18.09 3.18
CA ILE A 30 -0.32 -17.77 3.41
C ILE A 30 -0.46 -17.56 4.91
N HIS A 31 -1.09 -16.45 5.31
CA HIS A 31 -1.16 -15.99 6.69
C HIS A 31 -2.59 -15.51 7.01
N ASP A 32 -3.04 -15.68 8.25
CA ASP A 32 -4.41 -15.31 8.66
C ASP A 32 -4.67 -13.80 8.71
N GLY A 33 -3.59 -12.99 8.64
CA GLY A 33 -3.67 -11.54 8.53
C GLY A 33 -3.66 -10.79 9.86
N TYR A 34 -3.54 -11.48 10.99
CA TYR A 34 -3.47 -10.82 12.29
C TYR A 34 -2.07 -10.35 12.63
N TYR A 35 -1.94 -9.11 13.10
CA TYR A 35 -0.69 -8.60 13.64
C TYR A 35 -0.94 -7.55 14.72
N GLU A 36 0.10 -7.26 15.49
CA GLU A 36 0.06 -6.31 16.60
C GLU A 36 0.97 -5.11 16.31
N GLU A 37 0.46 -3.89 16.48
CA GLU A 37 1.23 -2.66 16.52
C GLU A 37 1.54 -2.32 17.98
N THR A 38 2.83 -2.27 18.32
CA THR A 38 3.30 -2.04 19.68
C THR A 38 3.49 -0.56 20.01
N GLU A 39 3.56 0.30 18.98
CA GLU A 39 3.76 1.74 19.13
C GLU A 39 2.42 2.51 19.09
N PRO A 40 2.32 3.68 19.73
CA PRO A 40 1.10 4.50 19.74
C PRO A 40 0.88 5.23 18.40
N ARG A 41 0.70 4.48 17.30
CA ARG A 41 0.44 5.01 15.96
C ARG A 41 -1.05 4.95 15.63
N HIS A 42 -1.52 5.87 14.80
CA HIS A 42 -2.89 5.87 14.23
C HIS A 42 -3.99 5.71 15.28
N GLY A 43 -3.96 6.54 16.33
CA GLY A 43 -4.95 6.48 17.40
C GLY A 43 -4.76 5.34 18.39
N GLY A 44 -3.60 4.66 18.38
CA GLY A 44 -3.26 3.60 19.34
C GLY A 44 -3.91 2.24 19.03
N GLY A 45 -4.38 2.03 17.79
CA GLY A 45 -4.94 0.76 17.36
C GLY A 45 -3.90 -0.36 17.41
N ARG A 46 -4.04 -1.26 18.39
CA ARG A 46 -3.05 -2.31 18.68
C ARG A 46 -3.22 -3.57 17.83
N TYR A 47 -4.42 -4.14 17.79
CA TYR A 47 -4.69 -5.39 17.06
C TYR A 47 -5.26 -5.11 15.69
N GLN A 48 -4.66 -5.70 14.67
CA GLN A 48 -4.99 -5.43 13.26
C GLN A 48 -5.35 -6.73 12.53
N ASP A 49 -6.24 -6.60 11.55
CA ASP A 49 -6.75 -7.71 10.74
C ASP A 49 -6.82 -7.26 9.27
N GLN A 50 -5.82 -7.66 8.48
CA GLN A 50 -5.78 -7.45 7.02
C GLN A 50 -6.44 -8.61 6.23
N GLY A 51 -7.09 -9.55 6.95
CA GLY A 51 -7.65 -10.78 6.42
C GLY A 51 -6.61 -11.74 5.85
N ILE A 52 -7.08 -12.86 5.29
CA ILE A 52 -6.22 -13.83 4.60
C ILE A 52 -5.26 -13.10 3.67
N THR A 53 -3.97 -13.35 3.89
CA THR A 53 -2.86 -12.66 3.25
C THR A 53 -1.96 -13.67 2.57
N ALA A 54 -1.63 -13.43 1.31
CA ALA A 54 -0.64 -14.20 0.57
C ALA A 54 0.59 -13.34 0.27
N VAL A 55 1.78 -13.88 0.48
CA VAL A 55 3.04 -13.29 0.00
C VAL A 55 3.48 -14.05 -1.24
N VAL A 56 3.51 -13.36 -2.37
CA VAL A 56 3.99 -13.90 -3.65
C VAL A 56 5.39 -13.34 -3.91
N GLU A 57 6.35 -14.23 -4.11
CA GLU A 57 7.70 -13.88 -4.56
C GLU A 57 7.76 -13.97 -6.08
N LEU A 58 8.06 -12.85 -6.73
CA LEU A 58 8.25 -12.77 -8.18
C LEU A 58 9.70 -13.05 -8.57
N GLU A 59 9.95 -13.18 -9.87
CA GLU A 59 11.29 -13.18 -10.42
C GLU A 59 12.08 -11.94 -9.94
N GLY A 60 13.37 -12.13 -9.64
CA GLY A 60 14.21 -11.06 -9.08
C GLY A 60 14.00 -10.77 -7.59
N LYS A 61 13.30 -11.65 -6.85
CA LYS A 61 13.07 -11.57 -5.39
C LYS A 61 12.18 -10.41 -4.93
N SER A 62 11.38 -9.84 -5.83
CA SER A 62 10.36 -8.85 -5.44
C SER A 62 9.22 -9.55 -4.71
N LEU A 63 8.68 -8.93 -3.67
CA LEU A 63 7.58 -9.47 -2.88
C LEU A 63 6.31 -8.65 -3.13
N ILE A 64 5.21 -9.34 -3.41
CA ILE A 64 3.86 -8.77 -3.42
C ILE A 64 3.08 -9.33 -2.24
N VAL A 65 2.56 -8.45 -1.41
CA VAL A 65 1.65 -8.78 -0.31
C VAL A 65 0.21 -8.55 -0.80
N LEU A 66 -0.56 -9.63 -0.91
CA LEU A 66 -1.96 -9.60 -1.30
C LEU A 66 -2.82 -9.80 -0.05
N THR A 67 -3.67 -8.84 0.27
CA THR A 67 -4.57 -8.89 1.43
C THR A 67 -6.03 -8.97 0.97
N SER A 68 -6.85 -9.69 1.73
CA SER A 68 -8.30 -9.80 1.44
C SER A 68 -9.11 -8.65 2.04
N LYS A 69 -8.58 -7.95 3.05
CA LYS A 69 -9.14 -6.69 3.57
C LYS A 69 -8.24 -5.52 3.19
N ARG A 70 -8.85 -4.33 3.07
CA ARG A 70 -8.12 -3.07 2.86
C ARG A 70 -7.22 -2.83 4.07
N GLN A 71 -5.94 -2.59 3.81
CA GLN A 71 -4.96 -2.33 4.87
C GLN A 71 -4.16 -1.07 4.56
N VAL A 72 -4.00 -0.24 5.58
CA VAL A 72 -3.21 0.99 5.53
C VAL A 72 -1.80 0.73 6.08
N PRO A 73 -0.75 1.30 5.46
CA PRO A 73 0.64 0.98 5.83
C PRO A 73 1.11 1.89 6.97
N PHE A 74 0.60 1.66 8.17
CA PHE A 74 0.97 2.46 9.34
C PHE A 74 1.86 1.76 10.37
N SER A 75 2.17 0.48 10.12
CA SER A 75 2.94 -0.34 11.04
C SER A 75 3.96 -1.16 10.28
N LEU A 76 5.19 -1.22 10.80
CA LEU A 76 6.18 -2.18 10.31
C LEU A 76 5.83 -3.62 10.72
N HIS A 77 5.03 -3.81 11.78
CA HIS A 77 4.61 -5.13 12.24
C HIS A 77 3.71 -5.87 11.25
N GLN A 78 3.05 -5.13 10.35
CA GLN A 78 2.38 -5.72 9.20
C GLN A 78 3.37 -6.55 8.36
N LEU A 79 4.57 -6.04 8.11
CA LEU A 79 5.59 -6.73 7.32
C LEU A 79 6.34 -7.77 8.15
N PHE A 80 6.67 -7.46 9.40
CA PHE A 80 7.34 -8.41 10.29
C PHE A 80 6.50 -9.68 10.51
N SER A 81 5.18 -9.56 10.68
CA SER A 81 4.30 -10.73 10.83
C SER A 81 4.31 -11.66 9.60
N LEU A 82 4.66 -11.14 8.43
CA LEU A 82 4.78 -11.89 7.18
C LEU A 82 6.21 -12.42 6.92
N GLY A 83 7.12 -12.28 7.89
CA GLY A 83 8.53 -12.61 7.75
C GLY A 83 9.24 -11.74 6.73
N ILE A 84 8.84 -10.47 6.60
CA ILE A 84 9.49 -9.47 5.76
C ILE A 84 10.19 -8.48 6.68
N ASP A 85 11.52 -8.40 6.60
CA ASP A 85 12.26 -7.31 7.24
C ASP A 85 12.33 -6.11 6.29
N PRO A 86 11.56 -5.02 6.52
CA PRO A 86 11.57 -3.85 5.66
C PRO A 86 12.94 -3.17 5.59
N ARG A 87 13.81 -3.34 6.60
CA ARG A 87 15.16 -2.76 6.62
C ARG A 87 16.10 -3.43 5.62
N GLN A 88 15.75 -4.62 5.13
CA GLN A 88 16.51 -5.36 4.13
C GLN A 88 16.00 -5.09 2.70
N MET A 89 14.90 -4.38 2.54
CA MET A 89 14.31 -4.08 1.24
C MET A 89 14.97 -2.85 0.64
N LYS A 90 15.35 -2.93 -0.63
CA LYS A 90 15.90 -1.76 -1.37
C LYS A 90 14.86 -0.67 -1.58
N HIS A 91 13.60 -1.08 -1.83
CA HIS A 91 12.48 -0.19 -2.05
C HIS A 91 11.23 -0.80 -1.41
N ILE A 92 10.35 0.06 -0.89
CA ILE A 92 9.03 -0.32 -0.38
C ILE A 92 8.03 0.69 -0.94
N VAL A 93 6.94 0.18 -1.53
CA VAL A 93 5.81 1.03 -1.93
C VAL A 93 4.90 1.22 -0.73
N VAL A 94 4.70 2.47 -0.32
CA VAL A 94 3.86 2.83 0.81
C VAL A 94 2.67 3.64 0.31
N LYS A 95 1.51 2.99 0.14
CA LYS A 95 0.29 3.63 -0.35
C LYS A 95 -0.41 4.41 0.77
N ALA A 96 0.06 5.62 1.04
CA ALA A 96 -0.50 6.52 2.05
C ALA A 96 -0.18 8.00 1.74
N ALA A 97 -0.89 8.93 2.40
CA ALA A 97 -0.64 10.36 2.27
C ALA A 97 0.48 10.85 3.21
N ILE A 98 0.26 10.77 4.53
CA ILE A 98 1.22 11.29 5.52
C ILE A 98 1.48 10.31 6.66
N ALA A 99 0.46 9.61 7.12
CA ALA A 99 0.49 8.96 8.42
C ALA A 99 1.46 7.76 8.48
N TYR A 100 1.81 7.17 7.33
CA TYR A 100 2.84 6.13 7.22
C TYR A 100 4.20 6.56 7.77
N ARG A 101 4.51 7.86 7.72
CA ARG A 101 5.79 8.43 8.13
C ARG A 101 6.16 8.01 9.55
N ALA A 102 5.20 7.97 10.47
CA ALA A 102 5.43 7.53 11.86
C ALA A 102 6.01 6.11 12.01
N ALA A 103 5.78 5.21 11.03
CA ALA A 103 6.34 3.86 11.04
C ALA A 103 7.55 3.70 10.11
N TYR A 104 7.52 4.35 8.94
CA TYR A 104 8.49 4.09 7.88
C TYR A 104 9.65 5.10 7.83
N GLU A 105 9.46 6.36 8.25
CA GLU A 105 10.56 7.33 8.32
C GLU A 105 11.75 6.86 9.14
N PRO A 106 11.58 6.25 10.33
CA PRO A 106 12.71 5.84 11.15
C PRO A 106 13.63 4.80 10.50
N ILE A 107 13.15 4.09 9.47
CA ILE A 107 13.92 3.06 8.74
C ILE A 107 14.23 3.46 7.29
N ALA A 108 13.68 4.57 6.79
CA ALA A 108 13.82 4.97 5.40
C ALA A 108 15.10 5.77 5.20
N GLY A 109 15.95 5.36 4.26
CA GLY A 109 17.10 6.17 3.83
C GLY A 109 16.70 7.39 2.98
N LYS A 110 15.64 7.25 2.18
CA LYS A 110 15.04 8.34 1.39
C LYS A 110 13.56 8.06 1.18
N ILE A 111 12.74 9.11 1.29
CA ILE A 111 11.33 9.08 0.91
C ILE A 111 11.17 9.84 -0.41
N ILE A 112 10.51 9.20 -1.37
CA ILE A 112 10.20 9.79 -2.67
C ILE A 112 8.68 9.75 -2.80
N GLU A 113 8.06 10.93 -2.79
CA GLU A 113 6.63 11.07 -3.08
C GLU A 113 6.44 10.99 -4.59
N VAL A 114 5.47 10.18 -5.02
CA VAL A 114 5.21 9.91 -6.43
C VAL A 114 3.77 10.32 -6.75
N ASP A 115 3.60 11.18 -7.76
CA ASP A 115 2.29 11.61 -8.24
C ASP A 115 1.63 10.48 -9.05
N THR A 116 1.07 9.51 -8.32
CA THR A 116 0.37 8.35 -8.91
C THR A 116 -1.12 8.65 -9.09
N PRO A 117 -1.76 8.09 -10.15
CA PRO A 117 -3.20 8.21 -10.33
C PRO A 117 -3.98 7.45 -9.23
N GLY A 118 -5.27 7.75 -9.12
CA GLY A 118 -6.19 7.06 -8.23
C GLY A 118 -7.19 7.99 -7.55
N LEU A 119 -8.20 7.37 -6.92
CA LEU A 119 -9.23 8.07 -6.14
C LEU A 119 -8.66 9.00 -5.05
N THR A 120 -7.45 8.73 -4.57
CA THR A 120 -6.76 9.52 -3.54
C THR A 120 -5.54 10.27 -4.09
N ALA A 121 -5.53 10.60 -5.39
CA ALA A 121 -4.47 11.41 -5.99
C ALA A 121 -4.34 12.76 -5.26
N VAL A 122 -3.11 13.20 -5.05
CA VAL A 122 -2.82 14.47 -4.35
C VAL A 122 -3.08 15.66 -5.26
N ASN A 123 -2.90 15.50 -6.57
CA ASN A 123 -3.15 16.54 -7.55
C ASN A 123 -4.67 16.71 -7.77
N PRO A 124 -5.28 17.82 -7.32
CA PRO A 124 -6.71 18.05 -7.51
C PRO A 124 -7.09 18.20 -8.99
N LEU A 125 -6.15 18.53 -9.87
CA LEU A 125 -6.40 18.64 -11.31
C LEU A 125 -6.72 17.27 -11.96
N HIS A 126 -6.52 16.15 -11.26
CA HIS A 126 -6.90 14.82 -11.74
C HIS A 126 -8.42 14.54 -11.61
N PHE A 127 -9.18 15.43 -10.97
CA PHE A 127 -10.61 15.23 -10.71
C PHE A 127 -11.49 16.27 -11.39
N THR A 128 -12.73 15.87 -11.72
CA THR A 128 -13.78 16.79 -12.18
C THR A 128 -14.70 17.15 -11.01
N TYR A 129 -14.60 18.38 -10.51
CA TYR A 129 -15.45 18.87 -9.41
C TYR A 129 -16.73 19.53 -9.94
N GLN A 130 -17.89 19.14 -9.41
CA GLN A 130 -19.19 19.67 -9.85
C GLN A 130 -19.75 20.78 -8.94
N SER A 131 -19.55 20.67 -7.63
CA SER A 131 -20.20 21.54 -6.62
C SER A 131 -19.20 22.28 -5.73
N VAL A 132 -17.98 22.50 -6.21
CA VAL A 132 -16.97 23.28 -5.48
C VAL A 132 -17.25 24.78 -5.61
N ARG A 133 -17.04 25.55 -4.54
CA ARG A 133 -17.12 27.01 -4.59
C ARG A 133 -15.97 27.55 -5.44
N ARG A 134 -16.29 28.36 -6.44
CA ARG A 134 -15.31 28.98 -7.36
C ARG A 134 -15.30 30.52 -7.21
N PRO A 135 -14.17 31.19 -7.49
CA PRO A 135 -12.88 30.62 -7.91
C PRO A 135 -12.16 29.91 -6.76
N ILE A 136 -11.43 28.84 -7.07
CA ILE A 136 -10.57 28.14 -6.11
C ILE A 136 -9.25 27.72 -6.78
N PHE A 137 -8.12 28.23 -6.28
CA PHE A 137 -6.80 27.74 -6.71
C PHE A 137 -6.59 26.29 -6.23
N PRO A 138 -6.04 25.37 -7.04
CA PRO A 138 -5.48 25.55 -8.39
C PRO A 138 -6.47 25.26 -9.54
N LEU A 139 -7.75 25.00 -9.26
CA LEU A 139 -8.75 24.69 -10.30
C LEU A 139 -9.11 25.91 -11.17
N ASP A 140 -8.93 27.11 -10.61
CA ASP A 140 -9.13 28.41 -11.23
C ASP A 140 -7.87 29.26 -11.05
N SER A 141 -7.54 30.06 -12.06
CA SER A 141 -6.61 31.18 -11.87
C SER A 141 -7.26 32.22 -10.95
N MET A 142 -6.50 32.69 -9.95
CA MET A 142 -6.92 33.80 -9.07
C MET A 142 -7.09 35.10 -9.85
#